data_AF-X0TA34-F1
#
_entry.id   AF-X0TA34-F1
#
_cell.length_a   1.000
_cell.length_b   1.000
_cell.length_c   1.000
_cell.angle_alpha   90.00
_cell.angle_beta   90.00
_cell.angle_gamma   90.00
#
_symmetry.space_group_name_H-M   'P 1'
#
loop_
_entity.id
_entity.type
_entity.pdbx_description
1 polymer ?
#
loop_
_entity_poly.entity_id
_entity_poly.type
_entity_poly.pdbx_seq_one_letter_code
_entity_poly.pdbx_strand_id
1 'polypeptide(L)'
;MSKELNISPILAQLLINRGTKEVLSARKFLKADLKDLRDPYIFQDMEKTVDKILRAVKNNERILIYGDYDVDGITSVALLFSILKKFTNNLYYYIPNRFQEGYGLNEEAIDIAFKNNIKLIIT
;
A
#
# COMPACT_ATOMS: atom_id res chain seq x y z
N MET A 1 -8.28 12.08 -30.95
CA MET A 1 -8.62 12.12 -29.49
C MET A 1 -10.04 12.59 -29.17
N SER A 2 -10.42 13.87 -29.34
CA SER A 2 -11.78 14.36 -28.96
C SER A 2 -12.93 13.55 -29.58
N LYS A 3 -12.93 13.36 -30.91
CA LYS A 3 -13.93 12.55 -31.62
C LYS A 3 -13.91 11.07 -31.20
N GLU A 4 -12.72 10.46 -31.12
CA GLU A 4 -12.57 9.02 -30.83
C GLU A 4 -12.91 8.62 -29.39
N LEU A 5 -12.75 9.54 -28.43
CA LEU A 5 -13.12 9.32 -27.03
C LEU A 5 -14.51 9.87 -26.69
N ASN A 6 -15.17 10.53 -27.65
CA ASN A 6 -16.42 11.25 -27.44
C ASN A 6 -16.34 12.24 -26.25
N ILE A 7 -15.28 13.05 -26.24
CA ILE A 7 -15.01 14.07 -25.21
C ILE A 7 -14.91 15.46 -25.84
N SER A 8 -15.10 16.51 -25.04
CA SER A 8 -14.95 17.89 -25.52
C SER A 8 -13.53 18.17 -26.02
N PRO A 9 -13.35 19.08 -27.01
CA PRO A 9 -12.03 19.50 -27.46
C PRO A 9 -11.15 20.05 -26.33
N ILE A 10 -11.77 20.72 -25.35
CA ILE A 10 -11.08 21.25 -24.17
C ILE A 10 -10.50 20.10 -23.33
N LEU A 11 -11.29 19.04 -23.05
CA LEU A 11 -10.80 17.89 -22.29
C LEU A 11 -9.69 17.15 -23.04
N ALA A 12 -9.80 17.01 -24.36
CA ALA A 12 -8.74 16.43 -25.18
C ALA A 12 -7.44 17.26 -25.12
N GLN A 13 -7.54 18.59 -25.16
CA GLN A 13 -6.38 19.47 -25.05
C GLN A 13 -5.72 19.38 -23.66
N LEU A 14 -6.52 19.30 -22.58
CA LEU A 14 -6.01 19.12 -21.23
C LEU A 14 -5.23 17.80 -21.07
N LEU A 15 -5.72 16.71 -21.65
CA LEU A 15 -5.02 15.41 -21.64
C LEU A 15 -3.67 15.48 -22.35
N ILE A 16 -3.63 16.12 -23.53
CA ILE A 16 -2.38 16.34 -24.28
C ILE A 16 -1.40 17.17 -23.45
N ASN A 17 -1.87 18.24 -22.81
CA ASN A 17 -1.04 19.11 -21.96
C ASN A 17 -0.47 18.36 -20.73
N ARG A 18 -1.20 17.34 -20.23
CA ARG A 18 -0.73 16.44 -19.14
C ARG A 18 0.16 15.29 -19.63
N GLY A 19 0.57 15.30 -20.89
CA GLY A 19 1.44 14.28 -21.49
C GLY A 19 0.72 13.04 -22.01
N THR A 20 -0.60 12.96 -21.90
CA THR A 20 -1.39 11.83 -22.42
C THR A 20 -1.76 12.13 -23.88
N LYS A 21 -0.83 11.84 -24.80
CA LYS A 21 -0.94 12.22 -26.22
C LYS A 21 -1.63 11.18 -27.10
N GLU A 22 -1.74 9.95 -26.64
CA GLU A 22 -2.33 8.84 -27.40
C GLU A 22 -3.77 8.57 -26.97
N VAL A 23 -4.62 8.16 -27.91
CA VAL A 23 -6.04 7.90 -27.63
C VAL A 23 -6.23 6.71 -26.68
N LEU A 24 -5.40 5.67 -26.81
CA LEU A 24 -5.48 4.49 -25.93
C LEU A 24 -5.09 4.83 -24.49
N SER A 25 -4.00 5.58 -24.28
CA SER A 25 -3.59 6.01 -22.93
C SER A 25 -4.60 6.97 -22.31
N ALA A 26 -5.16 7.89 -23.10
CA ALA A 26 -6.25 8.77 -22.67
C ALA A 26 -7.52 8.00 -22.29
N ARG A 27 -7.87 6.94 -23.04
CA ARG A 27 -9.00 6.06 -22.69
C ARG A 27 -8.77 5.36 -21.35
N LYS A 28 -7.58 4.78 -21.15
CA LYS A 28 -7.21 4.10 -19.89
C LYS A 28 -7.19 5.06 -18.70
N PHE A 29 -6.68 6.28 -18.90
CA PHE A 29 -6.65 7.31 -17.86
C PHE A 29 -8.05 7.74 -17.43
N LEU A 30 -8.96 7.99 -18.39
CA LEU A 30 -10.32 8.43 -18.10
C LEU A 30 -11.24 7.30 -17.59
N LYS A 31 -10.95 6.06 -17.97
CA LYS A 31 -11.73 4.86 -17.60
C LYS A 31 -10.79 3.83 -16.99
N ALA A 32 -10.16 4.19 -15.88
CA ALA A 32 -9.33 3.27 -15.13
C ALA A 32 -10.19 2.13 -14.55
N ASP A 33 -9.68 0.91 -14.65
CA ASP A 33 -10.33 -0.32 -14.18
C ASP A 33 -9.33 -1.09 -13.31
N LEU A 34 -9.82 -1.81 -12.30
CA LEU A 34 -8.97 -2.64 -11.44
C LEU A 34 -8.21 -3.71 -12.22
N LYS A 35 -8.76 -4.18 -13.35
CA LYS A 35 -8.07 -5.14 -14.24
C LYS A 35 -6.83 -4.55 -14.92
N ASP A 36 -6.70 -3.22 -14.97
CA ASP A 36 -5.56 -2.53 -15.55
C ASP A 36 -4.44 -2.27 -14.50
N LEU A 37 -4.64 -2.70 -13.24
CA LEU A 37 -3.58 -2.68 -12.23
C LEU A 37 -2.41 -3.54 -12.71
N ARG A 38 -1.19 -3.05 -12.43
CA ARG A 38 0.01 -3.82 -12.70
C ARG A 38 0.08 -5.00 -11.76
N ASP A 39 0.70 -6.08 -12.24
CA ASP A 39 1.02 -7.22 -11.38
C ASP A 39 1.85 -6.75 -10.18
N PRO A 40 1.41 -6.96 -8.93
CA PRO A 40 2.19 -6.55 -7.75
C PRO A 40 3.53 -7.28 -7.66
N TYR A 41 3.71 -8.44 -8.30
CA TYR A 41 4.99 -9.16 -8.29
C TYR A 41 6.11 -8.47 -9.08
N ILE A 42 5.82 -7.36 -9.79
CA ILE A 42 6.87 -6.51 -10.37
C ILE A 42 7.68 -5.76 -9.31
N PHE A 43 7.15 -5.61 -8.08
CA PHE A 43 7.90 -5.01 -7.00
C PHE A 43 9.06 -5.91 -6.60
N GLN A 44 10.22 -5.30 -6.36
CA GLN A 44 11.41 -6.02 -5.94
C GLN A 44 11.11 -6.84 -4.68
N ASP A 45 11.55 -8.10 -4.68
CA ASP A 45 11.42 -9.02 -3.54
C ASP A 45 9.97 -9.29 -3.07
N MET A 46 8.96 -9.02 -3.92
CA MET A 46 7.56 -9.25 -3.56
C MET A 46 7.27 -10.71 -3.22
N GLU A 47 7.78 -11.67 -4.01
CA GLU A 47 7.65 -13.10 -3.71
C GLU A 47 8.22 -13.45 -2.33
N LYS A 48 9.44 -12.96 -2.03
CA LYS A 48 10.10 -13.21 -0.74
C LYS A 48 9.33 -12.57 0.42
N THR A 49 8.74 -11.41 0.20
CA THR A 49 7.93 -10.68 1.18
C THR A 49 6.67 -11.46 1.52
N VAL A 50 5.93 -11.92 0.50
CA VAL A 50 4.74 -12.76 0.67
C VAL A 50 5.09 -14.04 1.43
N ASP A 51 6.15 -14.74 1.02
CA ASP A 51 6.64 -15.95 1.70
C ASP A 51 6.95 -15.71 3.18
N LYS A 52 7.59 -14.59 3.51
CA LYS A 52 7.93 -14.23 4.88
C LYS A 52 6.69 -14.01 5.75
N ILE A 53 5.68 -13.32 5.21
CA ILE A 53 4.39 -13.09 5.89
C ILE A 53 3.67 -14.42 6.11
N LEU A 54 3.58 -15.27 5.06
CA LEU A 54 2.92 -16.57 5.16
C LEU A 54 3.60 -17.50 6.17
N ARG A 55 4.94 -17.50 6.24
CA ARG A 55 5.69 -18.25 7.26
C ARG A 55 5.39 -17.76 8.66
N ALA A 56 5.39 -16.45 8.90
CA ALA A 56 5.08 -15.88 10.21
C ALA A 56 3.66 -16.24 10.66
N VAL A 57 2.68 -16.17 9.75
CA VAL A 57 1.30 -16.60 9.99
C VAL A 57 1.24 -18.10 10.32
N LYS A 58 1.89 -18.95 9.52
CA LYS A 58 1.91 -20.41 9.72
C LYS A 58 2.55 -20.81 11.06
N ASN A 59 3.60 -20.11 11.46
CA ASN A 59 4.30 -20.34 12.72
C ASN A 59 3.61 -19.68 13.93
N ASN A 60 2.46 -19.04 13.72
CA ASN A 60 1.73 -18.28 14.74
C ASN A 60 2.61 -17.23 15.43
N GLU A 61 3.53 -16.60 14.69
CA GLU A 61 4.42 -15.57 15.18
C GLU A 61 3.66 -14.27 15.48
N ARG A 62 4.19 -13.45 16.40
CA ARG A 62 3.63 -12.11 16.67
C ARG A 62 4.09 -11.16 15.56
N ILE A 63 3.13 -10.59 14.83
CA ILE A 63 3.37 -9.69 13.69
C ILE A 63 2.91 -8.28 14.09
N LEU A 64 3.74 -7.28 13.83
CA LEU A 64 3.42 -5.87 14.00
C LEU A 64 3.26 -5.21 12.63
N ILE A 65 2.13 -4.56 12.39
CA ILE A 65 1.95 -3.65 11.25
C ILE A 65 2.25 -2.24 11.74
N TYR A 66 3.36 -1.67 11.29
CA TYR A 66 3.78 -0.32 11.59
C TYR A 66 3.28 0.60 10.47
N GLY A 67 2.36 1.51 10.77
CA GLY A 67 1.87 2.48 9.80
C GLY A 67 2.52 3.84 9.94
N ASP A 68 2.17 4.72 9.01
CA ASP A 68 2.37 6.15 9.14
C ASP A 68 1.08 6.83 9.67
N TYR A 69 1.22 8.04 10.18
CA TYR A 69 0.13 8.81 10.80
C TYR A 69 -0.80 9.48 9.78
N ASP A 70 -0.45 9.49 8.49
CA ASP A 70 -1.27 10.11 7.46
C ASP A 70 -2.39 9.17 6.97
N VAL A 71 -3.25 9.68 6.09
CA VAL A 71 -4.42 8.92 5.63
C VAL A 71 -4.00 7.67 4.86
N ASP A 72 -2.91 7.70 4.10
CA ASP A 72 -2.45 6.53 3.34
C ASP A 72 -1.89 5.46 4.28
N GLY A 73 -1.08 5.87 5.28
CA GLY A 73 -0.57 4.99 6.33
C GLY A 73 -1.67 4.34 7.15
N ILE A 74 -2.62 5.11 7.66
CA ILE A 74 -3.73 4.60 8.49
C ILE A 74 -4.61 3.64 7.68
N THR A 75 -4.94 3.99 6.43
CA THR A 75 -5.77 3.11 5.59
C THR A 75 -5.05 1.84 5.18
N SER A 76 -3.73 1.90 4.92
CA SER A 76 -2.88 0.74 4.65
C SER A 76 -2.82 -0.22 5.85
N VAL A 77 -2.63 0.32 7.07
CA VAL A 77 -2.69 -0.48 8.31
C VAL A 77 -4.04 -1.15 8.45
N ALA A 78 -5.14 -0.40 8.31
CA ALA A 78 -6.49 -0.93 8.45
C ALA A 78 -6.77 -2.04 7.44
N LEU A 79 -6.38 -1.84 6.18
CA LEU A 79 -6.54 -2.83 5.11
C LEU A 79 -5.75 -4.10 5.42
N LEU A 80 -4.45 -3.98 5.65
CA LEU A 80 -3.58 -5.14 5.89
C LEU A 80 -3.98 -5.89 7.16
N PHE A 81 -4.34 -5.16 8.23
CA PHE A 81 -4.82 -5.74 9.47
C PHE A 81 -6.11 -6.54 9.24
N SER A 82 -7.08 -5.96 8.52
CA SER A 82 -8.37 -6.64 8.23
C SER A 82 -8.21 -7.94 7.44
N ILE A 83 -7.20 -8.01 6.56
CA ILE A 83 -6.91 -9.19 5.76
C ILE A 83 -6.19 -10.23 6.61
N LEU A 84 -5.08 -9.86 7.26
CA LEU A 84 -4.25 -10.79 8.03
C LEU A 84 -4.96 -11.34 9.27
N LYS A 85 -5.87 -10.57 9.88
CA LYS A 85 -6.65 -11.02 11.04
C LYS A 85 -7.53 -12.24 10.75
N LYS A 86 -7.86 -12.50 9.47
CA LYS A 86 -8.58 -13.71 9.04
C LYS A 86 -7.73 -14.98 9.17
N PHE A 87 -6.40 -14.85 9.22
CA PHE A 87 -5.46 -15.97 9.21
C PHE A 87 -4.70 -16.13 10.53
N THR A 88 -4.54 -15.09 11.34
CA THR A 88 -3.89 -15.15 12.65
C THR A 88 -4.49 -14.17 13.65
N ASN A 89 -4.47 -14.54 14.93
CA ASN A 89 -4.84 -13.63 16.02
C ASN A 89 -3.65 -12.86 16.60
N ASN A 90 -2.42 -13.27 16.30
CA ASN A 90 -1.18 -12.69 16.84
C ASN A 90 -0.71 -11.45 16.05
N LEU A 91 -1.66 -10.54 15.78
CA LEU A 91 -1.46 -9.35 14.98
C LEU A 91 -1.61 -8.10 15.84
N TYR A 92 -0.65 -7.20 15.71
CA TYR A 92 -0.56 -5.92 16.41
C TYR A 92 -0.39 -4.80 15.38
N TYR A 93 -0.69 -3.57 15.76
CA TYR A 93 -0.42 -2.40 14.94
C TYR A 93 0.25 -1.30 15.76
N TYR A 94 0.97 -0.42 15.09
CA TYR A 94 1.55 0.78 15.66
C TYR A 94 1.38 1.94 14.68
N ILE A 95 0.98 3.10 15.19
CA ILE A 95 0.90 4.35 14.42
C ILE A 95 1.65 5.40 15.24
N PRO A 96 2.76 5.96 14.73
CA PRO A 96 3.57 6.91 15.49
C PRO A 96 2.84 8.23 15.70
N ASN A 97 3.12 8.90 16.82
CA ASN A 97 2.71 10.28 17.01
C ASN A 97 3.66 11.23 16.25
N ARG A 98 3.16 11.86 15.18
CA ARG A 98 3.92 12.81 14.37
C ARG A 98 4.71 13.86 15.16
N PHE A 99 4.13 14.41 16.22
CA PHE A 99 4.71 15.54 16.95
C PHE A 99 5.77 15.11 17.96
N GLN A 100 5.68 13.88 18.46
CA GLN A 100 6.58 13.35 19.50
C GLN A 100 7.67 12.48 18.88
N GLU A 101 7.30 11.64 17.91
CA GLU A 101 8.14 10.58 17.36
C GLU A 101 8.65 10.89 15.95
N GLY A 102 8.06 11.86 15.25
CA GLY A 102 8.44 12.23 13.89
C GLY A 102 7.90 11.28 12.82
N TYR A 103 8.68 11.07 11.76
CA TYR A 103 8.29 10.31 10.56
C TYR A 103 9.02 8.97 10.47
N GLY A 104 8.29 7.94 10.06
CA GLY A 104 8.86 6.61 9.79
C GLY A 104 9.14 5.79 11.04
N LEU A 105 9.82 4.66 10.85
CA LEU A 105 10.18 3.72 11.92
C LEU A 105 11.21 4.34 12.86
N ASN A 106 10.95 4.28 14.17
CA ASN A 106 11.83 4.82 15.21
C ASN A 106 12.29 3.73 16.20
N GLU A 107 13.36 4.04 16.96
CA GLU A 107 13.96 3.11 17.92
C GLU A 107 13.00 2.70 19.03
N GLU A 108 12.17 3.62 19.53
CA GLU A 108 11.21 3.34 20.60
C GLU A 108 10.19 2.28 20.18
N ALA A 109 9.67 2.38 18.96
CA ALA A 109 8.75 1.40 18.39
C ALA A 109 9.41 0.04 18.18
N ILE A 110 10.68 0.01 17.76
CA ILE A 110 11.46 -1.24 17.64
C ILE A 110 11.65 -1.87 19.02
N ASP A 111 11.98 -1.08 20.04
CA ASP A 111 12.12 -1.53 21.43
C ASP A 111 10.81 -2.08 21.98
N ILE A 112 9.69 -1.42 21.70
CA ILE A 112 8.34 -1.90 22.06
C ILE A 112 8.08 -3.24 21.36
N ALA A 113 8.37 -3.35 20.07
CA ALA A 113 8.20 -4.58 19.32
C ALA A 113 9.05 -5.72 19.89
N PHE A 114 10.31 -5.46 20.20
CA PHE A 114 11.24 -6.42 20.79
C PHE A 114 10.76 -6.90 22.16
N LYS A 115 10.39 -5.98 23.07
CA LYS A 115 9.84 -6.29 24.40
C LYS A 115 8.54 -7.10 24.33
N ASN A 116 7.76 -6.91 23.26
CA ASN A 116 6.56 -7.67 22.98
C ASN A 116 6.81 -8.95 22.17
N ASN A 117 8.05 -9.43 22.03
CA ASN A 117 8.39 -10.65 21.28
C ASN A 117 7.82 -10.66 19.85
N ILE A 118 7.69 -9.49 19.22
CA ILE A 118 7.34 -9.37 17.80
C ILE A 118 8.47 -10.00 16.97
N LYS A 119 8.11 -10.83 15.99
CA LYS A 119 9.06 -11.54 15.09
C LYS A 119 9.08 -10.97 13.68
N LEU A 120 8.01 -10.29 13.28
CA LEU A 120 7.88 -9.64 11.99
C LEU A 120 7.29 -8.25 12.16
N ILE A 121 7.98 -7.24 11.64
CA ILE A 121 7.45 -5.88 11.46
C ILE A 121 7.19 -5.68 9.97
N ILE A 122 5.99 -5.19 9.62
CA ILE A 122 5.61 -4.79 8.27
C ILE A 122 5.37 -3.28 8.31
N THR A 123 6.12 -2.52 7.51
CA THR A 123 6.03 -1.06 7.40
C THR A 123 5.40 -0.66 6.08
#